data_AF-A0A2T6K5L2-F1
#
_entry.id   AF-A0A2T6K5L2-F1
#
_cell.length_a   1.000
_cell.length_b   1.000
_cell.length_c   1.000
_cell.angle_alpha   90.00
_cell.angle_beta   90.00
_cell.angle_gamma   90.00
#
_symmetry.space_group_name_H-M   'P 1'
#
loop_
_entity.id
_entity.type
_entity.pdbx_description
1 polymer ?
#
loop_
_entity_poly.entity_id
_entity_poly.type
_entity_poly.pdbx_seq_one_letter_code
_entity_poly.pdbx_strand_id
1 'polypeptide(L)'
;MSIYHYNFETNWMFEADIEQIWGLINEFNYGEWWKGLDSKRIKNESTKIAVGDRFMLFFHTKLPYQLAFESEVVKLKSPTYLEIKAFGELIPTKNG
;
A
#
# COMPACT_ATOMS: atom_id res chain seq x y z
N MET A 1 22.10 -15.73 11.47
CA MET A 1 21.10 -14.71 11.84
C MET A 1 19.75 -15.41 11.97
N SER A 2 19.05 -15.22 13.08
CA SER A 2 17.70 -15.75 13.24
C SER A 2 16.73 -14.88 12.43
N ILE A 3 15.90 -15.52 11.61
CA ILE A 3 14.80 -14.86 10.89
C ILE A 3 13.57 -14.95 11.77
N TYR A 4 13.07 -13.81 12.22
CA TYR A 4 11.82 -13.74 12.96
C TYR A 4 10.66 -13.58 11.98
N HIS A 5 9.62 -14.38 12.17
CA HIS A 5 8.37 -14.26 11.43
C HIS A 5 7.29 -13.73 12.36
N TYR A 6 6.69 -12.60 11.98
CA TYR A 6 5.58 -11.98 12.69
C TYR A 6 4.37 -11.93 11.74
N ASN A 7 3.18 -12.16 12.29
CA ASN A 7 1.92 -12.00 11.58
C ASN A 7 1.03 -11.04 12.36
N PHE A 8 0.60 -9.96 11.73
CA PHE A 8 -0.29 -8.96 12.30
C PHE A 8 -1.60 -8.95 11.51
N GLU A 9 -2.72 -9.01 12.21
CA GLU A 9 -4.05 -9.06 11.60
C GLU A 9 -4.91 -7.93 12.17
N THR A 10 -5.62 -7.23 11.29
CA THR A 10 -6.62 -6.24 11.67
C THR A 10 -7.90 -6.51 10.89
N ASN A 11 -9.04 -6.58 11.60
CA ASN A 11 -10.35 -6.79 11.00
C ASN A 11 -11.18 -5.51 11.11
N TRP A 12 -11.79 -5.11 9.98
CA TRP A 12 -12.58 -3.89 9.86
C TRP A 12 -13.95 -4.26 9.28
N MET A 13 -15.01 -3.62 9.76
CA MET A 13 -16.36 -3.81 9.26
C MET A 13 -16.96 -2.45 8.91
N PHE A 14 -17.54 -2.35 7.72
CA PHE A 14 -18.12 -1.12 7.19
C PHE A 14 -19.57 -1.37 6.78
N GLU A 15 -20.44 -0.40 7.06
CA GLU A 15 -21.81 -0.37 6.53
C GLU A 15 -21.81 0.23 5.12
N ALA A 16 -21.19 -0.47 4.17
CA ALA A 16 -21.02 -0.03 2.79
C ALA A 16 -21.04 -1.23 1.82
N ASP A 17 -21.30 -0.97 0.55
CA ASP A 17 -21.23 -2.00 -0.49
C ASP A 17 -19.77 -2.39 -0.77
N ILE A 18 -19.54 -3.67 -1.06
CA ILE A 18 -18.19 -4.19 -1.33
C ILE A 18 -17.52 -3.48 -2.50
N GLU A 19 -18.27 -3.10 -3.54
CA GLU A 19 -17.73 -2.41 -4.72
C GLU A 19 -17.29 -0.97 -4.37
N GLN A 20 -17.94 -0.32 -3.42
CA GLN A 20 -17.53 1.01 -2.95
C GLN A 20 -16.20 0.93 -2.22
N ILE A 21 -16.08 -0.01 -1.27
CA ILE A 21 -14.82 -0.24 -0.55
C ILE A 21 -13.72 -0.69 -1.51
N TRP A 22 -14.05 -1.59 -2.42
CA TRP A 22 -13.12 -2.09 -3.42
C TRP A 22 -12.61 -0.99 -4.34
N GLY A 23 -13.48 -0.08 -4.78
CA GLY A 23 -13.09 1.08 -5.58
C GLY A 23 -12.02 1.93 -4.90
N LEU A 24 -12.11 2.13 -3.59
CA LEU A 24 -11.11 2.90 -2.83
C LEU A 24 -9.76 2.18 -2.71
N ILE A 25 -9.76 0.87 -2.52
CA ILE A 25 -8.51 0.09 -2.31
C ILE A 25 -7.86 -0.38 -3.61
N ASN A 26 -8.60 -0.43 -4.72
CA ASN A 26 -8.11 -0.88 -6.03
C ASN A 26 -7.64 0.29 -6.93
N GLU A 27 -7.50 1.48 -6.35
CA GLU A 27 -6.97 2.68 -6.99
C GLU A 27 -5.61 3.07 -6.43
N PHE A 28 -4.79 3.71 -7.26
CA PHE A 28 -3.43 4.16 -6.90
C PHE A 28 -3.38 5.56 -6.28
N ASN A 29 -4.47 6.00 -5.65
CA ASN A 29 -4.61 7.33 -5.07
C ASN A 29 -5.00 7.26 -3.58
N TYR A 30 -4.20 6.54 -2.79
CA TYR A 30 -4.50 6.33 -1.37
C TYR A 30 -4.52 7.63 -0.55
N GLY A 31 -3.75 8.64 -0.96
CA GLY A 31 -3.60 9.89 -0.21
C GLY A 31 -4.90 10.69 -0.05
N GLU A 32 -5.89 10.49 -0.93
CA GLU A 32 -7.18 11.19 -0.83
C GLU A 32 -8.04 10.72 0.34
N TRP A 33 -7.95 9.43 0.72
CA TRP A 33 -8.81 8.85 1.76
C TRP A 33 -8.04 8.27 2.95
N TRP A 34 -6.77 7.88 2.75
CA TRP A 34 -5.91 7.37 3.81
C TRP A 34 -4.89 8.43 4.24
N LYS A 35 -5.31 9.27 5.19
CA LYS A 35 -4.45 10.31 5.76
C LYS A 35 -3.17 9.71 6.35
N GLY A 36 -2.04 10.11 5.78
CA GLY A 36 -0.70 9.67 6.22
C GLY A 36 -0.08 8.59 5.34
N LEU A 37 -0.72 8.22 4.22
CA LEU A 37 -0.14 7.34 3.21
C LEU A 37 -0.12 8.05 1.86
N ASP A 38 1.04 8.11 1.23
CA ASP A 38 1.17 8.49 -0.17
C ASP A 38 1.66 7.30 -1.01
N SER A 39 1.40 7.36 -2.31
CA SER A 39 1.92 6.37 -3.25
C SER A 39 2.43 6.99 -4.52
N LYS A 40 3.47 6.39 -5.11
CA LYS A 40 4.01 6.76 -6.41
C LYS A 40 4.28 5.51 -7.25
N ARG A 41 3.57 5.34 -8.36
CA ARG A 41 3.85 4.27 -9.32
C ARG A 41 5.28 4.40 -9.87
N ILE A 42 5.99 3.27 -9.99
CA ILE A 42 7.34 3.23 -10.57
C ILE A 42 7.24 3.14 -12.10
N LYS A 43 6.24 2.40 -12.60
CA LYS A 43 5.87 2.27 -14.03
C LYS A 43 4.35 2.09 -14.11
N ASN A 44 3.76 2.43 -15.27
CA ASN A 44 2.32 2.34 -15.61
C ASN A 44 1.51 3.63 -15.37
N GLU A 45 0.75 4.05 -16.39
CA GLU A 45 -0.17 5.21 -16.39
C GLU A 45 -1.63 4.83 -16.08
N SER A 46 -1.92 3.53 -15.91
CA SER A 46 -3.25 3.05 -15.53
C SER A 46 -3.68 3.60 -14.17
N THR A 47 -4.94 3.98 -14.05
CA THR A 47 -5.55 4.36 -12.76
C THR A 47 -5.84 3.14 -11.88
N LYS A 48 -6.10 1.98 -12.48
CA LYS A 48 -6.42 0.72 -11.77
C LYS A 48 -5.19 -0.14 -11.51
N ILE A 49 -5.19 -0.79 -10.34
CA ILE A 49 -4.18 -1.77 -9.96
C ILE A 49 -4.28 -3.04 -10.84
N ALA A 50 -3.13 -3.57 -11.24
CA ALA A 50 -3.00 -4.88 -11.88
C ALA A 50 -1.87 -5.70 -11.23
N VAL A 51 -1.94 -7.03 -11.36
CA VAL A 51 -0.85 -7.92 -10.95
C VAL A 51 0.44 -7.54 -11.69
N GLY A 52 1.55 -7.45 -10.96
CA GLY A 52 2.85 -7.01 -11.46
C GLY A 52 3.07 -5.50 -11.43
N ASP A 53 2.08 -4.70 -11.06
CA ASP A 53 2.30 -3.27 -10.83
C ASP A 53 3.28 -3.04 -9.67
N ARG A 54 4.25 -2.15 -9.88
CA ARG A 54 5.26 -1.76 -8.89
C ARG A 54 5.16 -0.28 -8.54
N PHE A 55 5.26 0.02 -7.25
CA PHE A 55 5.04 1.36 -6.72
C PHE A 55 5.77 1.57 -5.41
N MET A 56 6.02 2.83 -5.06
CA MET A 56 6.49 3.24 -3.75
C MET A 56 5.29 3.60 -2.88
N LEU A 57 5.27 3.10 -1.64
CA LEU A 57 4.41 3.59 -0.56
C LEU A 57 5.22 4.45 0.38
N PHE A 58 4.68 5.58 0.80
CA PHE A 58 5.30 6.47 1.76
C PHE A 58 4.39 6.75 2.95
N PHE A 59 4.85 6.41 4.16
CA PHE A 59 4.09 6.59 5.39
C PHE A 59 4.57 7.83 6.13
N HIS A 60 3.64 8.74 6.39
CA HIS A 60 3.83 9.91 7.24
C HIS A 60 3.51 9.53 8.68
N THR A 61 4.57 9.43 9.48
CA THR A 61 4.45 9.10 10.90
C THR A 61 4.85 10.30 11.75
N LYS A 62 4.73 10.20 13.08
CA LYS A 62 5.25 11.24 14.00
C LYS A 62 6.77 11.21 14.15
N LEU A 63 7.47 10.30 13.48
CA LEU A 63 8.92 10.17 13.53
C LEU A 63 9.56 11.27 12.67
N PRO A 64 10.81 11.68 12.94
CA PRO A 64 11.50 12.73 12.18
C PRO A 64 11.98 12.28 10.79
N TYR A 65 11.34 11.27 10.21
CA TYR A 65 11.62 10.71 8.89
C TYR A 65 10.37 10.01 8.34
N GLN A 66 10.29 9.95 7.01
CA GLN A 66 9.25 9.21 6.30
C GLN A 66 9.70 7.75 6.11
N LEU A 67 8.78 6.80 6.20
CA LEU A 67 9.05 5.42 5.84
C LEU A 67 8.65 5.19 4.38
N ALA A 68 9.54 4.61 3.58
CA ALA A 68 9.27 4.31 2.19
C ALA A 68 9.50 2.82 1.89
N PHE A 69 8.58 2.21 1.16
CA PHE A 69 8.67 0.81 0.76
C PHE A 69 8.38 0.67 -0.72
N GLU A 70 9.19 -0.12 -1.43
CA GLU A 70 8.82 -0.59 -2.76
C GLU A 70 7.79 -1.72 -2.60
N SER A 71 6.76 -1.73 -3.42
CA SER A 71 5.65 -2.67 -3.33
C SER A 71 5.30 -3.24 -4.69
N GLU A 72 4.86 -4.49 -4.70
CA GLU A 72 4.40 -5.20 -5.90
C GLU A 72 3.05 -5.86 -5.64
N VAL A 73 2.14 -5.74 -6.58
CA VAL A 73 0.87 -6.49 -6.56
C VAL A 73 1.14 -7.91 -7.02
N VAL A 74 1.01 -8.88 -6.12
CA VAL A 74 1.31 -10.29 -6.44
C VAL A 74 0.05 -11.09 -6.76
N LYS A 75 -1.12 -10.65 -6.30
CA LYS A 75 -2.39 -11.32 -6.60
C LYS A 75 -3.57 -10.37 -6.48
N LEU A 76 -4.52 -10.52 -7.39
CA LEU A 76 -5.75 -9.72 -7.46
C LEU A 76 -6.93 -10.60 -7.86
N LYS A 77 -8.01 -10.56 -7.07
CA LYS A 77 -9.33 -11.13 -7.40
C LYS A 77 -10.39 -10.12 -6.99
N SER A 78 -10.79 -9.27 -7.93
CA SER A 78 -11.84 -8.27 -7.71
C SER A 78 -13.18 -8.95 -7.36
N PRO A 79 -13.97 -8.45 -6.39
CA PRO A 79 -13.68 -7.38 -5.41
C PRO A 79 -13.27 -7.92 -4.02
N THR A 80 -12.66 -9.11 -3.95
CA THR A 80 -12.55 -9.89 -2.69
C THR A 80 -11.13 -10.08 -2.18
N TYR A 81 -10.11 -9.85 -3.02
CA TYR A 81 -8.73 -10.16 -2.64
C TYR A 81 -7.69 -9.32 -3.38
N LEU A 82 -6.88 -8.60 -2.62
CA LEU A 82 -5.69 -7.88 -3.09
C LEU A 82 -4.52 -8.29 -2.20
N GLU A 83 -3.42 -8.73 -2.80
CA GLU A 83 -2.19 -9.05 -2.10
C GLU A 83 -1.06 -8.20 -2.66
N ILE A 84 -0.46 -7.41 -1.77
CA ILE A 84 0.67 -6.55 -2.07
C ILE A 84 1.85 -7.02 -1.22
N LYS A 85 2.95 -7.30 -1.90
CA LYS A 85 4.22 -7.62 -1.24
C LYS A 85 5.07 -6.36 -1.20
N ALA A 86 5.41 -5.91 0.01
CA ALA A 86 6.33 -4.82 0.23
C ALA A 86 7.77 -5.35 0.42
N PHE A 87 8.72 -4.61 -0.13
CA PHE A 87 10.15 -4.88 -0.09
C PHE A 87 10.88 -3.58 0.24
N GLY A 88 11.99 -3.69 0.95
CA GLY A 88 12.86 -2.56 1.20
C GLY A 88 13.37 -2.52 2.63
N GLU A 89 14.40 -1.71 2.81
CA GLU A 89 14.91 -1.35 4.12
C GLU A 89 14.18 -0.09 4.60
N LEU A 90 14.13 0.11 5.92
CA LEU A 90 13.66 1.39 6.47
C LEU A 90 14.68 2.46 6.07
N ILE A 91 14.42 3.18 4.98
CA ILE A 91 15.29 4.26 4.53
C ILE A 91 14.82 5.54 5.24
N PRO A 92 15.64 6.14 6.13
CA PRO A 92 15.34 7.47 6.64
C PRO A 92 15.43 8.45 5.47
N THR A 93 14.36 9.18 5.17
CA THR A 93 14.47 10.32 4.26
C THR A 93 15.16 11.47 5.01
N LYS A 94 16.22 12.04 4.40
CA LYS A 94 16.71 13.36 4.80
C LYS A 94 15.64 14.36 4.36
N ASN A 95 15.06 15.09 5.31
CA ASN A 95 14.29 16.27 4.99
C ASN A 95 15.16 17.21 4.16
N GLY A 96 14.71 17.54 2.95
CA GLY A 96 15.24 18.57 2.08
C GLY A 96 14.10 19.47 1.65
#